data_AF-A0A964JLJ9-F1
#
_entry.id   AF-A0A964JLJ9-F1
#
_cell.length_a   1.000
_cell.length_b   1.000
_cell.length_c   1.000
_cell.angle_alpha   90.00
_cell.angle_beta   90.00
_cell.angle_gamma   90.00
#
_symmetry.space_group_name_H-M   'P 1'
#
loop_
_entity.id
_entity.type
_entity.pdbx_description
1 polymer ?
#
loop_
_entity_poly.entity_id
_entity_poly.type
_entity_poly.pdbx_seq_one_letter_code
_entity_poly.pdbx_strand_id
1 'polypeptide(L)'
;MSQGTFGNSLSNGGGTYYASSNEMLYEIHLPGVGGPSPRIVQVHGENWLDALRRGVGAAGLPAPTRNLACDLQDDESVIVTDTDTGMVFRVAPAQGSRSTGPLTVGPVEARATRLPSRPPDPNELADPFEEEDALSQRRGPPSRDSLPSLRRSQDAVAASPRATAPMDGSDLARRWDLLERELTELDQLGRDIHDACNFTLDVIRASVACGAGSVLLIDVRDRCLYFAATRGPKAAVVASQRIPIEVGIAGASIRERQVLNIRDPGRDPRFAASFADSIGYHPRSLVCAPIMAGNKAFGVIQLLDRDARDDFSADDAELVLNTARRLGSHFLSLLPPKA
;
A
#
# COMPACT_ATOMS: atom_id res chain seq x y z
N MET A 1 2.17 -50.81 42.74
CA MET A 1 0.81 -50.29 42.43
C MET A 1 0.86 -48.77 42.52
N SER A 2 0.29 -48.08 41.51
CA SER A 2 -0.01 -46.63 41.43
C SER A 2 1.22 -45.68 41.40
N GLN A 3 1.62 -45.00 40.32
CA GLN A 3 0.95 -44.03 39.42
C GLN A 3 0.15 -42.96 40.19
N GLY A 4 0.53 -41.69 39.99
CA GLY A 4 -0.06 -40.51 40.65
C GLY A 4 0.60 -39.21 40.20
N THR A 5 0.17 -38.74 39.03
CA THR A 5 0.55 -37.50 38.33
C THR A 5 0.32 -36.25 39.18
N PHE A 6 1.33 -35.38 39.31
CA PHE A 6 1.16 -34.01 39.80
C PHE A 6 0.68 -33.11 38.65
N GLY A 7 -0.62 -32.84 38.62
CA GLY A 7 -1.17 -31.71 37.88
C GLY A 7 -1.14 -30.47 38.76
N ASN A 8 -0.33 -29.47 38.39
CA ASN A 8 -0.39 -28.16 39.03
C ASN A 8 -1.27 -27.23 38.20
N SER A 9 -2.44 -26.98 38.77
CA SER A 9 -3.33 -25.86 38.46
C SER A 9 -2.59 -24.56 38.74
N LEU A 10 -2.51 -23.66 37.76
CA LEU A 10 -2.25 -22.24 38.01
C LEU A 10 -3.50 -21.45 37.63
N SER A 11 -4.01 -20.82 38.68
CA SER A 11 -5.12 -19.91 38.83
C SER A 11 -5.19 -18.78 37.80
N ASN A 12 -6.43 -18.54 37.39
CA ASN A 12 -7.03 -17.28 36.96
C ASN A 12 -6.33 -16.02 37.53
N GLY A 13 -5.80 -15.21 36.62
CA GLY A 13 -5.63 -13.77 36.81
C GLY A 13 -6.51 -13.07 35.79
N GLY A 14 -7.62 -12.50 36.25
CA GLY A 14 -8.59 -11.79 35.43
C GLY A 14 -7.98 -10.55 34.79
N GLY A 15 -7.90 -10.56 33.46
CA GLY A 15 -7.93 -9.35 32.65
C GLY A 15 -9.33 -9.26 32.06
N THR A 16 -10.18 -8.40 32.63
CA THR A 16 -11.37 -7.91 31.94
C THR A 16 -10.89 -7.13 30.72
N TYR A 17 -10.75 -7.80 29.59
CA TYR A 17 -10.66 -7.14 28.30
C TYR A 17 -11.99 -6.43 28.09
N TYR A 18 -11.93 -5.11 27.92
CA TYR A 18 -13.05 -4.37 27.36
C TYR A 18 -13.43 -5.04 26.05
N ALA A 19 -14.64 -5.60 25.98
CA ALA A 19 -15.23 -6.07 24.74
C ALA A 19 -15.41 -4.85 23.83
N SER A 20 -14.47 -4.63 22.92
CA SER A 20 -14.75 -3.84 21.71
C SER A 20 -15.52 -4.75 20.76
N SER A 21 -16.84 -4.79 20.95
CA SER A 21 -17.80 -5.57 20.15
C SER A 21 -17.89 -5.04 18.72
N ASN A 22 -16.88 -5.31 17.90
CA ASN A 22 -16.93 -5.08 16.45
C ASN A 22 -16.78 -6.39 15.65
N GLU A 23 -16.97 -7.54 16.31
CA GLU A 23 -17.02 -8.84 15.63
C GLU A 23 -18.31 -8.96 14.83
N MET A 24 -18.17 -9.08 13.51
CA MET A 24 -19.28 -9.29 12.57
C MET A 24 -19.44 -10.78 12.30
N LEU A 25 -20.67 -11.22 12.03
CA LEU A 25 -20.95 -12.60 11.65
C LEU A 25 -20.69 -12.77 10.14
N TYR A 26 -19.89 -13.78 9.79
CA TYR A 26 -19.59 -14.13 8.41
C TYR A 26 -20.02 -15.56 8.12
N GLU A 27 -20.52 -15.78 6.90
CA GLU A 27 -20.75 -17.08 6.28
C GLU A 27 -19.59 -17.45 5.37
N ILE A 28 -18.96 -18.58 5.67
CA ILE A 28 -17.81 -19.09 4.94
C ILE A 28 -18.22 -20.34 4.20
N HIS A 29 -18.21 -20.27 2.89
CA HIS A 29 -18.46 -21.40 2.00
C HIS A 29 -17.13 -22.07 1.74
N LEU A 30 -16.99 -23.28 2.27
CA LEU A 30 -15.77 -24.07 2.17
C LEU A 30 -15.76 -24.90 0.89
N PRO A 31 -14.59 -25.16 0.31
CA PRO A 31 -14.46 -26.03 -0.85
C PRO A 31 -14.97 -27.42 -0.51
N GLY A 32 -15.89 -27.93 -1.34
CA GLY A 32 -16.41 -29.29 -1.20
C GLY A 32 -15.34 -30.30 -1.59
N VAL A 33 -14.69 -30.91 -0.60
CA VAL A 33 -13.82 -32.07 -0.83
C VAL A 33 -14.72 -33.26 -1.19
N GLY A 34 -15.01 -33.45 -2.48
CA GLY A 34 -15.57 -34.70 -3.03
C GLY A 34 -17.06 -35.00 -2.79
N GLY A 35 -17.92 -34.00 -2.54
CA GLY A 35 -19.37 -34.20 -2.38
C GLY A 35 -20.23 -33.05 -2.91
N PRO A 36 -21.54 -33.25 -3.17
CA PRO A 36 -22.36 -32.36 -4.00
C PRO A 36 -22.91 -31.11 -3.27
N SER A 37 -22.46 -30.79 -2.05
CA SER A 37 -23.00 -29.65 -1.30
C SER A 37 -21.88 -28.79 -0.70
N PRO A 38 -21.86 -27.46 -0.95
CA PRO A 38 -20.94 -26.55 -0.28
C PRO A 38 -21.20 -26.55 1.24
N ARG A 39 -20.14 -26.75 2.04
CA ARG A 39 -20.24 -26.66 3.51
C ARG A 39 -20.15 -25.20 3.91
N ILE A 40 -21.19 -24.68 4.55
CA ILE A 40 -21.23 -23.30 5.06
C ILE A 40 -20.94 -23.33 6.56
N VAL A 41 -20.01 -22.51 7.02
CA VAL A 41 -19.69 -22.31 8.43
C VAL A 41 -19.90 -20.84 8.78
N GLN A 42 -20.64 -20.58 9.86
CA GLN A 42 -20.84 -19.25 10.39
C GLN A 42 -19.85 -18.99 11.52
N VAL A 43 -19.09 -17.89 11.44
CA VAL A 43 -18.12 -17.47 12.45
C VAL A 43 -18.16 -15.98 12.67
N HIS A 44 -17.97 -15.57 13.93
CA HIS A 44 -17.68 -14.19 14.26
C HIS A 44 -16.21 -13.89 14.00
N GLY A 45 -15.94 -12.74 13.40
CA GLY A 45 -14.58 -12.26 13.16
C GLY A 45 -14.54 -10.74 13.08
N GLU A 46 -13.38 -10.17 13.37
CA GLU A 46 -13.18 -8.71 13.30
C GLU A 46 -13.14 -8.21 11.84
N ASN A 47 -12.82 -9.11 10.89
CA ASN A 47 -12.81 -8.88 9.45
C ASN A 47 -12.98 -10.22 8.70
N TRP A 48 -13.18 -10.17 7.38
CA TRP A 48 -13.40 -11.36 6.55
C TRP A 48 -12.23 -12.35 6.55
N LEU A 49 -10.99 -11.89 6.78
CA LEU A 49 -9.80 -12.75 6.80
C LEU A 49 -9.66 -13.49 8.14
N ASP A 50 -9.93 -12.82 9.26
CA ASP A 50 -10.01 -13.44 10.59
C ASP A 50 -11.15 -14.48 10.61
N ALA A 51 -12.31 -14.12 10.07
CA ALA A 51 -13.40 -15.04 9.85
C ALA A 51 -12.95 -16.26 9.03
N LEU A 52 -12.34 -16.07 7.86
CA LEU A 52 -11.85 -17.17 7.02
C LEU A 52 -10.94 -18.13 7.81
N ARG A 53 -9.96 -17.61 8.55
CA ARG A 53 -9.03 -18.43 9.35
C ARG A 53 -9.76 -19.24 10.40
N ARG A 54 -10.72 -18.63 11.10
CA ARG A 54 -11.54 -19.30 12.12
C ARG A 54 -12.45 -20.36 11.50
N GLY A 55 -13.08 -20.08 10.36
CA GLY A 55 -13.96 -21.02 9.67
C GLY A 55 -13.23 -22.21 9.07
N VAL A 56 -12.07 -22.00 8.46
CA VAL A 56 -11.21 -23.07 7.93
C VAL A 56 -10.70 -23.96 9.07
N GLY A 57 -10.26 -23.36 10.19
CA GLY A 57 -9.84 -24.08 11.40
C GLY A 57 -10.98 -24.90 12.02
N ALA A 58 -12.18 -24.32 12.14
CA ALA A 58 -13.37 -25.00 12.67
C ALA A 58 -13.81 -26.19 11.80
N ALA A 59 -13.52 -26.15 10.49
CA ALA A 59 -13.82 -27.21 9.56
C ALA A 59 -12.74 -28.30 9.44
N GLY A 60 -11.62 -28.16 10.14
CA GLY A 60 -10.49 -29.09 10.08
C GLY A 60 -9.76 -29.09 8.74
N LEU A 61 -9.88 -28.01 7.96
CA LEU A 61 -9.17 -27.82 6.70
C LEU A 61 -7.79 -27.18 6.98
N PRO A 62 -6.78 -27.43 6.13
CA PRO A 62 -5.49 -26.77 6.26
C PRO A 62 -5.67 -25.25 6.13
N ALA A 63 -5.01 -24.49 7.00
CA ALA A 63 -5.08 -23.04 6.99
C ALA A 63 -4.65 -22.50 5.62
N PRO A 64 -5.33 -21.48 5.07
CA PRO A 64 -4.96 -20.91 3.78
C PRO A 64 -3.51 -20.41 3.83
N THR A 65 -2.77 -20.61 2.75
CA THR A 65 -1.37 -20.16 2.68
C THR A 65 -1.27 -18.63 2.64
N ARG A 66 -0.05 -18.09 2.59
CA ARG A 66 0.16 -16.64 2.46
C ARG A 66 -0.18 -16.11 1.06
N ASN A 67 -0.44 -16.98 0.08
CA ASN A 67 -0.59 -16.64 -1.32
C ASN A 67 -2.06 -16.70 -1.76
N LEU A 68 -2.87 -15.78 -1.23
CA LEU A 68 -4.31 -15.72 -1.46
C LEU A 68 -4.66 -14.70 -2.55
N ALA A 69 -5.22 -15.17 -3.66
CA ALA A 69 -5.88 -14.30 -4.63
C ALA A 69 -7.30 -14.02 -4.14
N CYS A 70 -7.66 -12.75 -3.99
CA CYS A 70 -8.94 -12.34 -3.43
C CYS A 70 -9.71 -11.49 -4.44
N ASP A 71 -10.97 -11.84 -4.66
CA ASP A 71 -11.87 -11.12 -5.58
C ASP A 71 -13.14 -10.70 -4.84
N LEU A 72 -13.37 -9.38 -4.76
CA LEU A 72 -14.52 -8.80 -4.09
C LEU A 72 -15.70 -8.78 -5.07
N GLN A 73 -16.81 -9.37 -4.66
CA GLN A 73 -18.03 -9.46 -5.45
C GLN A 73 -18.99 -8.31 -5.11
N ASP A 74 -19.94 -8.05 -6.01
CA ASP A 74 -20.97 -7.01 -5.87
C ASP A 74 -21.89 -7.22 -4.65
N ASP A 75 -21.96 -8.45 -4.13
CA ASP A 75 -22.76 -8.82 -2.95
C ASP A 75 -21.99 -8.72 -1.62
N GLU A 76 -20.87 -7.99 -1.63
CA GLU A 76 -19.93 -7.83 -0.50
C GLU A 76 -19.23 -9.12 -0.07
N SER A 77 -19.37 -10.21 -0.82
CA SER A 77 -18.61 -11.42 -0.57
C SER A 77 -17.21 -11.36 -1.18
N VAL A 78 -16.26 -12.00 -0.51
CA VAL A 78 -14.89 -12.14 -0.99
C VAL A 78 -14.69 -13.59 -1.43
N ILE A 79 -14.36 -13.80 -2.70
CA ILE A 79 -13.85 -15.07 -3.20
C ILE A 79 -12.35 -15.11 -2.90
N VAL A 80 -11.92 -16.11 -2.16
CA VAL A 80 -10.53 -16.29 -1.74
C VAL A 80 -10.02 -17.57 -2.37
N THR A 81 -9.05 -17.44 -3.26
CA THR A 81 -8.37 -18.57 -3.89
C THR A 81 -6.98 -18.69 -3.29
N ASP A 82 -6.74 -19.79 -2.59
CA ASP A 82 -5.40 -20.20 -2.21
C ASP A 82 -4.68 -20.70 -3.47
N THR A 83 -3.71 -19.93 -3.94
CA THR A 83 -3.04 -20.19 -5.22
C THR A 83 -2.01 -21.32 -5.15
N ASP A 84 -1.58 -21.70 -3.94
CA ASP A 84 -0.65 -22.81 -3.74
C ASP A 84 -1.38 -24.15 -3.74
N THR A 85 -2.59 -24.19 -3.18
CA THR A 85 -3.41 -25.41 -3.06
C THR A 85 -4.55 -25.49 -4.07
N GLY A 86 -4.90 -24.39 -4.72
CA GLY A 86 -6.06 -24.26 -5.61
C GLY A 86 -7.42 -24.22 -4.89
N MET A 87 -7.43 -24.13 -3.55
CA MET A 87 -8.68 -24.10 -2.78
C MET A 87 -9.38 -22.76 -2.94
N VAL A 88 -10.68 -22.80 -3.21
CA VAL A 88 -11.53 -21.61 -3.32
C VAL A 88 -12.52 -21.56 -2.17
N PHE A 89 -12.53 -20.44 -1.47
CA PHE A 89 -13.44 -20.12 -0.38
C PHE A 89 -14.29 -18.91 -0.79
N ARG A 90 -15.52 -18.82 -0.30
CA ARG A 90 -16.30 -17.58 -0.36
C ARG A 90 -16.61 -17.14 1.05
N VAL A 91 -16.31 -15.90 1.39
CA VAL A 91 -16.59 -15.29 2.69
C VAL A 91 -17.59 -14.17 2.48
N ALA A 92 -18.78 -14.28 3.05
CA ALA A 92 -19.82 -13.26 2.95
C ALA A 92 -20.23 -12.80 4.35
N PRO A 93 -20.56 -11.50 4.55
CA PRO A 93 -21.23 -11.09 5.79
C PRO A 93 -22.60 -11.79 5.88
N ALA A 94 -22.92 -12.35 7.05
CA ALA A 94 -24.20 -13.01 7.28
C ALA A 94 -25.32 -11.95 7.32
N GLN A 95 -26.10 -11.85 6.23
CA GLN A 95 -27.13 -10.83 6.07
C GLN A 95 -28.27 -10.98 7.10
N GLY A 96 -28.37 -10.02 8.01
CA GLY A 96 -29.55 -9.77 8.84
C GLY A 96 -30.17 -8.41 8.51
N SER A 97 -31.05 -8.37 7.50
CA SER A 97 -31.94 -7.27 7.10
C SER A 97 -31.31 -6.04 6.39
N ARG A 98 -31.39 -6.01 5.05
CA ARG A 98 -32.19 -5.02 4.30
C ARG A 98 -32.33 -5.35 2.80
N SER A 99 -33.57 -5.68 2.43
CA SER A 99 -34.29 -5.46 1.16
C SER A 99 -33.58 -5.61 -0.20
N THR A 100 -33.90 -6.74 -0.82
CA THR A 100 -34.03 -7.09 -2.25
C THR A 100 -34.28 -5.99 -3.30
N GLY A 101 -33.61 -6.15 -4.46
CA GLY A 101 -34.11 -5.80 -5.79
C GLY A 101 -33.21 -6.44 -6.88
N PRO A 102 -33.74 -7.15 -7.90
CA PRO A 102 -32.91 -7.92 -8.83
C PRO A 102 -32.47 -7.10 -10.06
N LEU A 103 -31.19 -7.22 -10.45
CA LEU A 103 -30.71 -6.83 -11.78
C LEU A 103 -30.29 -8.09 -12.56
N THR A 104 -30.89 -8.24 -13.74
CA THR A 104 -30.65 -9.33 -14.70
C THR A 104 -29.38 -9.06 -15.49
N VAL A 105 -28.46 -10.02 -15.57
CA VAL A 105 -27.25 -9.95 -16.41
C VAL A 105 -27.34 -11.00 -17.51
N GLY A 106 -27.27 -10.58 -18.77
CA GLY A 106 -27.16 -11.45 -19.95
C GLY A 106 -25.72 -11.92 -20.19
N PRO A 107 -25.49 -12.95 -21.01
CA PRO A 107 -24.19 -13.61 -21.11
C PRO A 107 -23.21 -12.78 -21.95
N VAL A 108 -21.97 -12.61 -21.46
CA VAL A 108 -20.83 -12.12 -22.24
C VAL A 108 -19.82 -13.27 -22.39
N GLU A 109 -19.49 -13.58 -23.64
CA GLU A 109 -18.63 -14.69 -24.05
C GLU A 109 -17.17 -14.50 -23.59
N ALA A 110 -16.60 -15.55 -23.01
CA ALA A 110 -15.21 -15.63 -22.59
C ALA A 110 -14.28 -15.84 -23.80
N ARG A 111 -13.25 -14.98 -23.93
CA ARG A 111 -12.15 -15.17 -24.89
C ARG A 111 -10.89 -15.53 -24.12
N ALA A 112 -10.52 -16.82 -24.17
CA ALA A 112 -9.34 -17.36 -23.50
C ALA A 112 -8.05 -16.94 -24.22
N THR A 113 -7.14 -16.26 -23.50
CA THR A 113 -5.75 -16.03 -23.94
C THR A 113 -4.85 -17.01 -23.20
N ARG A 114 -4.10 -17.83 -23.93
CA ARG A 114 -3.20 -18.86 -23.37
C ARG A 114 -2.03 -18.21 -22.63
N LEU A 115 -1.76 -18.69 -21.42
CA LEU A 115 -0.53 -18.41 -20.66
C LEU A 115 0.67 -19.15 -21.27
N PRO A 116 1.87 -18.53 -21.35
CA PRO A 116 3.08 -19.20 -21.80
C PRO A 116 3.60 -20.18 -20.75
N SER A 117 3.98 -21.37 -21.22
CA SER A 117 4.46 -22.51 -20.45
C SER A 117 5.98 -22.48 -20.30
N ARG A 118 6.52 -21.69 -19.36
CA ARG A 118 7.84 -21.93 -18.74
C ARG A 118 8.02 -21.03 -17.49
N PRO A 119 8.47 -21.57 -16.35
CA PRO A 119 8.88 -20.74 -15.21
C PRO A 119 10.20 -19.99 -15.54
N PRO A 120 10.33 -18.70 -15.23
CA PRO A 120 11.57 -17.95 -15.43
C PRO A 120 12.61 -18.27 -14.34
N ASP A 121 13.87 -18.06 -14.70
CA ASP A 121 15.08 -18.38 -13.92
C ASP A 121 15.24 -17.44 -12.71
N PRO A 122 15.52 -17.94 -11.49
CA PRO A 122 15.70 -17.12 -10.29
C PRO A 122 16.90 -16.14 -10.32
N ASN A 123 17.78 -16.19 -11.32
CA ASN A 123 18.93 -15.28 -11.44
C ASN A 123 18.74 -14.04 -12.34
N GLU A 124 17.55 -13.80 -12.89
CA GLU A 124 17.26 -12.62 -13.74
C GLU A 124 16.65 -11.40 -12.99
N LEU A 125 16.97 -11.23 -11.71
CA LEU A 125 16.54 -10.07 -10.91
C LEU A 125 17.38 -8.82 -11.21
N ALA A 126 17.16 -8.20 -12.37
CA ALA A 126 17.63 -6.85 -12.69
C ALA A 126 16.60 -5.79 -12.29
N ASP A 127 17.07 -4.55 -12.07
CA ASP A 127 16.21 -3.40 -11.80
C ASP A 127 15.25 -3.18 -12.99
N PRO A 128 13.91 -3.08 -12.80
CA PRO A 128 12.95 -2.90 -13.88
C PRO A 128 13.14 -1.60 -14.70
N PHE A 129 14.04 -0.70 -14.26
CA PHE A 129 14.40 0.54 -14.97
C PHE A 129 15.82 0.53 -15.59
N GLU A 130 16.64 -0.53 -15.41
CA GLU A 130 18.01 -0.57 -15.93
C GLU A 130 18.09 -0.76 -17.46
N GLU A 131 17.12 -1.44 -18.09
CA GLU A 131 17.15 -1.69 -19.55
C GLU A 131 16.79 -0.46 -20.41
N GLU A 132 15.98 0.48 -19.89
CA GLU A 132 15.49 1.63 -20.68
C GLU A 132 16.55 2.75 -20.79
N ASP A 133 17.44 2.86 -19.80
CA ASP A 133 18.54 3.83 -19.76
C ASP A 133 19.65 3.48 -20.77
N ALA A 134 19.91 2.19 -21.01
CA ALA A 134 20.89 1.71 -21.98
C ALA A 134 20.48 1.95 -23.45
N LEU A 135 19.17 2.00 -23.72
CA LEU A 135 18.60 2.31 -25.04
C LEU A 135 18.54 3.82 -25.30
N SER A 136 18.35 4.64 -24.26
CA SER A 136 18.32 6.10 -24.37
C SER A 136 19.70 6.70 -24.63
N GLN A 137 20.79 6.08 -24.16
CA GLN A 137 22.17 6.53 -24.41
C GLN A 137 22.69 6.25 -25.84
N ARG A 138 21.94 5.52 -26.68
CA ARG A 138 22.28 5.28 -28.09
C ARG A 138 21.72 6.31 -29.06
N ARG A 139 20.89 7.25 -28.61
CA ARG A 139 20.39 8.36 -29.43
C ARG A 139 21.16 9.63 -29.09
N GLY A 140 22.08 10.01 -29.98
CA GLY A 140 22.80 11.28 -29.91
C GLY A 140 21.84 12.48 -29.92
N PRO A 141 22.28 13.65 -29.41
CA PRO A 141 21.41 14.82 -29.28
C PRO A 141 20.95 15.34 -30.65
N PRO A 142 19.69 15.78 -30.80
CA PRO A 142 19.26 16.47 -32.01
C PRO A 142 19.95 17.83 -32.10
N SER A 143 20.33 18.18 -33.33
CA SER A 143 20.99 19.42 -33.71
C SER A 143 20.18 20.65 -33.31
N ARG A 144 20.89 21.64 -32.73
CA ARG A 144 20.42 23.01 -32.55
C ARG A 144 20.21 23.65 -33.93
N ASP A 145 18.97 23.84 -34.33
CA ASP A 145 18.54 24.99 -35.12
C ASP A 145 17.00 25.03 -35.18
N SER A 146 16.46 26.24 -34.97
CA SER A 146 15.05 26.64 -35.16
C SER A 146 14.14 26.66 -33.92
N LEU A 147 14.21 27.75 -33.15
CA LEU A 147 13.05 28.29 -32.42
C LEU A 147 12.85 29.76 -32.82
N PRO A 148 11.67 30.18 -33.33
CA PRO A 148 11.36 31.58 -33.51
C PRO A 148 10.99 32.23 -32.17
N SER A 149 11.53 33.42 -31.96
CA SER A 149 11.34 34.28 -30.82
C SER A 149 9.93 34.89 -30.79
N LEU A 150 9.19 34.69 -29.69
CA LEU A 150 7.97 35.44 -29.42
C LEU A 150 8.02 36.07 -28.03
N ARG A 151 7.62 37.34 -28.05
CA ARG A 151 7.93 38.41 -27.11
C ARG A 151 7.22 38.26 -25.77
N ARG A 152 7.87 38.87 -24.76
CA ARG A 152 7.28 39.32 -23.49
C ARG A 152 5.90 39.95 -23.70
N SER A 153 4.95 39.49 -22.90
CA SER A 153 3.88 40.33 -22.38
C SER A 153 3.86 40.14 -20.86
N GLN A 154 4.50 41.07 -20.17
CA GLN A 154 4.16 41.41 -18.79
C GLN A 154 2.84 42.17 -18.88
N ASP A 155 1.81 41.69 -18.19
CA ASP A 155 0.85 42.53 -17.49
C ASP A 155 0.18 41.70 -16.39
N ALA A 156 0.22 42.26 -15.19
CA ALA A 156 -0.14 41.66 -13.91
C ALA A 156 -1.59 41.97 -13.55
N VAL A 157 -2.23 41.11 -12.75
CA VAL A 157 -3.19 41.56 -11.73
C VAL A 157 -3.06 40.69 -10.46
N ALA A 158 -2.62 41.37 -9.40
CA ALA A 158 -2.65 41.13 -7.95
C ALA A 158 -3.82 40.29 -7.40
N ALA A 159 -3.85 39.69 -6.20
CA ALA A 159 -2.97 39.46 -5.03
C ALA A 159 -3.74 38.42 -4.16
N SER A 160 -3.15 37.53 -3.35
CA SER A 160 -2.67 37.85 -2.00
C SER A 160 -1.91 36.67 -1.36
N PRO A 161 -1.07 36.92 -0.34
CA PRO A 161 0.10 36.11 -0.01
C PRO A 161 -0.03 35.32 1.31
N ARG A 162 0.59 34.14 1.35
CA ARG A 162 1.44 33.67 2.46
C ARG A 162 2.08 32.36 2.03
N ALA A 163 3.14 32.45 1.24
CA ALA A 163 4.16 31.41 1.32
C ALA A 163 4.71 31.51 2.75
N THR A 164 4.52 30.48 3.56
CA THR A 164 5.30 30.29 4.78
C THR A 164 6.76 30.49 4.39
N ALA A 165 7.41 31.50 4.95
CA ALA A 165 8.82 31.73 4.68
C ALA A 165 9.56 30.41 4.95
N PRO A 166 10.55 30.03 4.11
CA PRO A 166 11.43 28.92 4.48
C PRO A 166 11.96 29.22 5.88
N MET A 167 11.75 28.28 6.80
CA MET A 167 12.25 28.42 8.16
C MET A 167 13.79 28.43 8.11
N ASP A 168 14.43 28.97 9.14
CA ASP A 168 15.88 28.91 9.25
C ASP A 168 16.34 27.44 9.17
N GLY A 169 17.44 27.15 8.46
CA GLY A 169 17.93 25.79 8.25
C GLY A 169 18.27 25.05 9.55
N SER A 170 18.42 25.78 10.65
CA SER A 170 18.55 25.25 12.01
C SER A 170 17.30 24.54 12.53
N ASP A 171 16.09 24.96 12.13
CA ASP A 171 14.82 24.37 12.58
C ASP A 171 14.53 23.04 11.87
N LEU A 172 14.84 22.94 10.58
CA LEU A 172 14.72 21.68 9.83
C LEU A 172 15.68 20.63 10.40
N ALA A 173 16.94 20.98 10.64
CA ALA A 173 17.92 20.08 11.23
C ALA A 173 17.44 19.55 12.59
N ARG A 174 16.90 20.44 13.45
CA ARG A 174 16.34 20.05 14.73
C ARG A 174 15.12 19.13 14.60
N ARG A 175 14.21 19.40 13.66
CA ARG A 175 13.06 18.52 13.38
C ARG A 175 13.51 17.14 12.91
N TRP A 176 14.51 17.10 12.02
CA TRP A 176 15.11 15.86 11.56
C TRP A 176 15.76 15.08 12.71
N ASP A 177 16.57 15.73 13.56
CA ASP A 177 17.23 15.08 14.69
C ASP A 177 16.24 14.40 15.65
N LEU A 178 15.08 15.02 15.89
CA LEU A 178 14.01 14.43 16.69
C LEU A 178 13.38 13.23 15.98
N LEU A 179 13.07 13.38 14.68
CA LEU A 179 12.48 12.33 13.87
C LEU A 179 13.40 11.11 13.73
N GLU A 180 14.69 11.34 13.54
CA GLU A 180 15.71 10.29 13.39
C GLU A 180 15.87 9.45 14.67
N ARG A 181 15.72 10.07 15.85
CA ARG A 181 15.71 9.35 17.13
C ARG A 181 14.55 8.38 17.21
N GLU A 182 13.35 8.80 16.86
CA GLU A 182 12.17 7.92 16.80
C GLU A 182 12.39 6.81 15.75
N LEU A 183 12.89 7.15 14.56
CA LEU A 183 13.18 6.18 13.50
C LEU A 183 14.32 5.19 13.83
N THR A 184 15.06 5.38 14.92
CA THR A 184 16.05 4.40 15.38
C THR A 184 15.38 3.11 15.88
N GLU A 185 14.12 3.19 16.33
CA GLU A 185 13.34 2.00 16.73
C GLU A 185 13.06 1.05 15.55
N LEU A 186 13.14 1.53 14.30
CA LEU A 186 13.02 0.68 13.10
C LEU A 186 13.99 -0.50 13.15
N ASP A 187 15.20 -0.31 13.65
CA ASP A 187 16.21 -1.37 13.67
C ASP A 187 15.86 -2.49 14.68
N GLN A 188 14.93 -2.23 15.60
CA GLN A 188 14.44 -3.19 16.58
C GLN A 188 13.24 -4.01 16.06
N LEU A 189 12.53 -3.51 15.03
CA LEU A 189 11.36 -4.19 14.43
C LEU A 189 11.73 -5.45 13.64
N GLY A 190 13.02 -5.77 13.52
CA GLY A 190 13.47 -6.99 12.86
C GLY A 190 13.19 -6.99 11.36
N ARG A 191 12.72 -8.12 10.81
CA ARG A 191 12.50 -8.29 9.36
C ARG A 191 11.06 -8.04 8.90
N ASP A 192 10.17 -7.55 9.78
CA ASP A 192 8.78 -7.33 9.39
C ASP A 192 8.61 -6.02 8.62
N ILE A 193 8.43 -6.16 7.29
CA ILE A 193 8.27 -5.03 6.38
C ILE A 193 6.99 -4.24 6.67
N HIS A 194 5.91 -4.90 7.07
CA HIS A 194 4.63 -4.23 7.32
C HIS A 194 4.69 -3.40 8.60
N ASP A 195 5.30 -3.93 9.66
CA ASP A 195 5.49 -3.17 10.90
C ASP A 195 6.41 -1.96 10.66
N ALA A 196 7.51 -2.13 9.92
CA ALA A 196 8.39 -1.03 9.55
C ALA A 196 7.66 0.07 8.74
N CYS A 197 6.83 -0.31 7.77
CA CYS A 197 6.02 0.64 7.00
C CYS A 197 4.99 1.38 7.85
N ASN A 198 4.27 0.67 8.73
CA ASN A 198 3.26 1.27 9.61
C ASN A 198 3.90 2.24 10.59
N PHE A 199 4.96 1.80 11.28
CA PHE A 199 5.70 2.63 12.21
C PHE A 199 6.26 3.89 11.53
N THR A 200 6.92 3.74 10.38
CA THR A 200 7.48 4.87 9.63
C THR A 200 6.39 5.88 9.25
N LEU A 201 5.24 5.39 8.79
CA LEU A 201 4.12 6.23 8.40
C LEU A 201 3.55 7.00 9.59
N ASP A 202 3.42 6.37 10.75
CA ASP A 202 2.92 7.03 11.96
C ASP A 202 3.90 8.11 12.45
N VAL A 203 5.20 7.80 12.44
CA VAL A 203 6.26 8.71 12.86
C VAL A 203 6.36 9.96 11.97
N ILE A 204 6.32 9.81 10.64
CA ILE A 204 6.37 10.98 9.74
C ILE A 204 5.09 11.82 9.83
N ARG A 205 3.92 11.20 10.00
CA ARG A 205 2.64 11.92 10.14
C ARG A 205 2.56 12.70 11.45
N ALA A 206 3.23 12.26 12.50
CA ALA A 206 3.36 13.04 13.73
C ALA A 206 4.20 14.32 13.55
N SER A 207 5.12 14.32 12.57
CA SER A 207 6.04 15.45 12.30
C SER A 207 5.58 16.37 11.16
N VAL A 208 4.74 15.85 10.26
CA VAL A 208 4.22 16.55 9.09
C VAL A 208 2.71 16.42 9.08
N ALA A 209 2.01 17.50 9.42
CA ALA A 209 0.56 17.54 9.45
C ALA A 209 -0.03 17.23 8.06
N CYS A 210 -1.00 16.31 7.99
CA CYS A 210 -1.63 15.85 6.75
C CYS A 210 -2.88 15.00 7.01
N GLY A 211 -3.89 15.14 6.15
CA GLY A 211 -5.17 14.45 6.24
C GLY A 211 -5.10 12.96 5.91
N ALA A 212 -4.18 12.55 5.04
CA ALA A 212 -3.96 11.14 4.70
C ALA A 212 -2.49 10.86 4.38
N GLY A 213 -2.10 9.59 4.45
CA GLY A 213 -0.75 9.18 4.10
C GLY A 213 -0.66 7.69 3.84
N SER A 214 0.35 7.29 3.09
CA SER A 214 0.57 5.90 2.71
C SER A 214 2.03 5.58 2.44
N VAL A 215 2.40 4.32 2.68
CA VAL A 215 3.63 3.72 2.17
C VAL A 215 3.24 2.70 1.13
N LEU A 216 3.73 2.86 -0.09
CA LEU A 216 3.51 1.93 -1.19
C LEU A 216 4.83 1.21 -1.47
N LEU A 217 4.79 -0.10 -1.65
CA LEU A 217 5.96 -0.90 -1.97
C LEU A 217 5.82 -1.52 -3.36
N ILE A 218 6.96 -1.76 -4.00
CA ILE A 218 7.03 -2.39 -5.33
C ILE A 218 6.84 -3.90 -5.18
N ASP A 219 5.85 -4.47 -5.86
CA ASP A 219 5.86 -5.88 -6.24
C ASP A 219 6.49 -5.99 -7.63
N VAL A 220 7.71 -6.52 -7.67
CA VAL A 220 8.50 -6.69 -8.90
C VAL A 220 7.88 -7.71 -9.85
N ARG A 221 7.14 -8.70 -9.35
CA ARG A 221 6.56 -9.79 -10.16
C ARG A 221 5.40 -9.26 -10.99
N ASP A 222 4.53 -8.49 -10.33
CA ASP A 222 3.32 -7.96 -10.95
C ASP A 222 3.53 -6.54 -11.54
N ARG A 223 4.76 -6.00 -11.43
CA ARG A 223 5.12 -4.63 -11.84
C ARG A 223 4.14 -3.58 -11.32
N CYS A 224 3.78 -3.69 -10.05
CA CYS A 224 2.82 -2.79 -9.42
C CYS A 224 3.30 -2.29 -8.06
N LEU A 225 2.64 -1.25 -7.59
CA LEU A 225 2.75 -0.70 -6.25
C LEU A 225 1.55 -1.20 -5.44
N TYR A 226 1.82 -1.71 -4.25
CA TYR A 226 0.80 -2.07 -3.28
C TYR A 226 0.92 -1.23 -2.01
N PHE A 227 -0.21 -0.96 -1.37
CA PHE A 227 -0.26 -0.18 -0.14
C PHE A 227 0.15 -1.05 1.06
N ALA A 228 1.36 -0.85 1.56
CA ALA A 228 1.89 -1.58 2.71
C ALA A 228 1.46 -0.96 4.05
N ALA A 229 1.23 0.35 4.08
CA ALA A 229 0.64 1.07 5.21
C ALA A 229 -0.19 2.25 4.71
N THR A 230 -1.32 2.53 5.36
CA THR A 230 -2.27 3.59 4.98
C THR A 230 -2.90 4.25 6.19
N ARG A 231 -3.11 5.56 6.14
CA ARG A 231 -3.83 6.37 7.15
C ARG A 231 -4.74 7.39 6.45
N GLY A 232 -5.87 7.71 7.06
CA GLY A 232 -6.82 8.71 6.58
C GLY A 232 -8.17 8.13 6.15
N PRO A 233 -9.08 8.97 5.60
CA PRO A 233 -10.49 8.64 5.43
C PRO A 233 -10.79 7.44 4.53
N LYS A 234 -9.88 7.13 3.60
CA LYS A 234 -10.03 6.06 2.61
C LYS A 234 -9.02 4.92 2.78
N ALA A 235 -8.32 4.88 3.91
CA ALA A 235 -7.25 3.91 4.18
C ALA A 235 -7.69 2.46 3.91
N ALA A 236 -8.85 2.04 4.43
CA ALA A 236 -9.36 0.68 4.24
C ALA A 236 -9.66 0.35 2.75
N VAL A 237 -10.15 1.33 1.99
CA VAL A 237 -10.47 1.16 0.56
C VAL A 237 -9.19 1.04 -0.26
N VAL A 238 -8.17 1.85 0.03
CA VAL A 238 -6.92 1.83 -0.75
C VAL A 238 -5.99 0.68 -0.38
N ALA A 239 -6.10 0.11 0.83
CA ALA A 239 -5.22 -0.97 1.29
C ALA A 239 -5.24 -2.22 0.38
N SER A 240 -6.38 -2.52 -0.25
CA SER A 240 -6.53 -3.64 -1.19
C SER A 240 -6.17 -3.29 -2.64
N GLN A 241 -5.90 -2.02 -2.94
CA GLN A 241 -5.65 -1.57 -4.30
C GLN A 241 -4.22 -1.85 -4.75
N ARG A 242 -4.04 -1.84 -6.08
CA ARG A 242 -2.74 -1.93 -6.75
C ARG A 242 -2.67 -0.83 -7.81
N ILE A 243 -1.50 -0.23 -7.97
CA ILE A 243 -1.26 0.79 -8.99
C ILE A 243 -0.11 0.30 -9.87
N PRO A 244 -0.23 0.27 -11.20
CA PRO A 244 0.91 -0.07 -12.06
C PRO A 244 2.11 0.84 -11.75
N ILE A 245 3.32 0.29 -11.71
CA ILE A 245 4.51 1.03 -11.25
C ILE A 245 4.80 2.29 -12.10
N GLU A 246 4.35 2.32 -13.35
CA GLU A 246 4.56 3.46 -14.25
C GLU A 246 3.53 4.59 -14.10
N VAL A 247 2.46 4.34 -13.35
CA VAL A 247 1.28 5.21 -13.30
C VAL A 247 1.31 6.11 -12.07
N GLY A 248 0.80 7.33 -12.25
CA GLY A 248 0.59 8.24 -11.13
C GLY A 248 1.86 8.97 -10.68
N ILE A 249 1.68 9.83 -9.68
CA ILE A 249 2.79 10.53 -9.04
C ILE A 249 3.75 9.56 -8.33
N ALA A 250 3.23 8.42 -7.83
CA ALA A 250 4.06 7.39 -7.22
C ALA A 250 5.10 6.82 -8.21
N GLY A 251 4.65 6.41 -9.40
CA GLY A 251 5.53 5.92 -10.44
C GLY A 251 6.50 6.97 -10.94
N ALA A 252 6.02 8.21 -11.14
CA ALA A 252 6.88 9.34 -11.52
C ALA A 252 7.99 9.60 -10.49
N SER A 253 7.68 9.58 -9.20
CA SER A 253 8.66 9.80 -8.13
C SER A 253 9.75 8.73 -8.09
N ILE A 254 9.41 7.46 -8.34
CA ILE A 254 10.37 6.36 -8.46
C ILE A 254 11.27 6.55 -9.69
N ARG A 255 10.66 6.78 -10.86
CA ARG A 255 11.38 6.93 -12.14
C ARG A 255 12.33 8.13 -12.13
N GLU A 256 11.85 9.27 -11.65
CA GLU A 256 12.63 10.50 -11.54
C GLU A 256 13.62 10.47 -10.37
N ARG A 257 13.49 9.49 -9.46
CA ARG A 257 14.28 9.33 -8.23
C ARG A 257 14.28 10.61 -7.37
N GLN A 258 13.14 11.31 -7.38
CA GLN A 258 12.97 12.63 -6.77
C GLN A 258 11.73 12.69 -5.90
N VAL A 259 11.82 13.50 -4.84
CA VAL A 259 10.64 13.90 -4.08
C VAL A 259 9.82 14.88 -4.93
N LEU A 260 8.53 14.60 -5.06
CA LEU A 260 7.57 15.42 -5.78
C LEU A 260 6.64 16.10 -4.77
N ASN A 261 6.70 17.43 -4.70
CA ASN A 261 5.82 18.25 -3.88
C ASN A 261 4.82 18.98 -4.81
N ILE A 262 3.59 18.50 -4.83
CA ILE A 262 2.54 18.88 -5.77
C ILE A 262 1.40 19.58 -5.03
N ARG A 263 1.14 20.83 -5.42
CA ARG A 263 0.11 21.70 -4.80
C ARG A 263 -1.30 21.44 -5.29
N ASP A 264 -1.45 20.94 -6.52
CA ASP A 264 -2.74 20.59 -7.11
C ASP A 264 -2.55 19.34 -7.99
N PRO A 265 -2.71 18.14 -7.41
CA PRO A 265 -2.56 16.89 -8.15
C PRO A 265 -3.49 16.80 -9.36
N GLY A 266 -4.71 17.34 -9.29
CA GLY A 266 -5.67 17.31 -10.40
C GLY A 266 -5.21 18.05 -11.65
N ARG A 267 -4.23 18.95 -11.53
CA ARG A 267 -3.61 19.67 -12.66
C ARG A 267 -2.28 19.08 -13.11
N ASP A 268 -1.71 18.11 -12.39
CA ASP A 268 -0.48 17.44 -12.79
C ASP A 268 -0.81 16.35 -13.82
N PRO A 269 -0.22 16.37 -15.03
CA PRO A 269 -0.52 15.40 -16.08
C PRO A 269 -0.14 13.95 -15.71
N ARG A 270 0.72 13.77 -14.69
CA ARG A 270 1.14 12.46 -14.19
C ARG A 270 0.16 11.91 -13.15
N PHE A 271 -0.82 12.70 -12.71
CA PHE A 271 -1.78 12.28 -11.69
C PHE A 271 -2.73 11.20 -12.21
N ALA A 272 -2.90 10.14 -11.43
CA ALA A 272 -3.78 9.02 -11.76
C ALA A 272 -5.23 9.38 -11.42
N ALA A 273 -5.84 10.26 -12.22
CA ALA A 273 -7.20 10.75 -12.00
C ALA A 273 -8.23 9.61 -11.91
N SER A 274 -8.14 8.61 -12.80
CA SER A 274 -9.02 7.44 -12.79
C SER A 274 -8.92 6.62 -11.50
N PHE A 275 -7.73 6.51 -10.91
CA PHE A 275 -7.54 5.86 -9.62
C PHE A 275 -8.23 6.66 -8.51
N ALA A 276 -8.00 7.99 -8.47
CA ALA A 276 -8.64 8.89 -7.53
C ALA A 276 -10.18 8.86 -7.62
N ASP A 277 -10.73 8.84 -8.84
CA ASP A 277 -12.16 8.70 -9.11
C ASP A 277 -12.69 7.37 -8.55
N SER A 278 -12.00 6.26 -8.83
CA SER A 278 -12.44 4.91 -8.43
C SER A 278 -12.56 4.72 -6.92
N ILE A 279 -11.71 5.40 -6.13
CA ILE A 279 -11.74 5.36 -4.66
C ILE A 279 -12.54 6.52 -4.05
N GLY A 280 -12.98 7.46 -4.88
CA GLY A 280 -13.67 8.68 -4.48
C GLY A 280 -12.82 9.56 -3.56
N TYR A 281 -11.53 9.74 -3.89
CA TYR A 281 -10.59 10.55 -3.11
C TYR A 281 -9.70 11.39 -4.02
N HIS A 282 -9.95 12.70 -4.02
CA HIS A 282 -9.15 13.67 -4.77
C HIS A 282 -8.32 14.51 -3.79
N PRO A 283 -7.03 14.19 -3.62
CA PRO A 283 -6.17 14.97 -2.74
C PRO A 283 -6.01 16.39 -3.26
N ARG A 284 -6.07 17.38 -2.37
CA ARG A 284 -5.83 18.79 -2.71
C ARG A 284 -4.35 19.07 -2.92
N SER A 285 -3.49 18.45 -2.12
CA SER A 285 -2.03 18.55 -2.19
C SER A 285 -1.38 17.20 -1.89
N LEU A 286 -0.16 17.00 -2.37
CA LEU A 286 0.53 15.70 -2.30
C LEU A 286 2.06 15.91 -2.22
N VAL A 287 2.70 15.25 -1.26
CA VAL A 287 4.16 15.00 -1.27
C VAL A 287 4.38 13.52 -1.46
N CYS A 288 5.24 13.16 -2.43
CA CYS A 288 5.61 11.79 -2.72
C CYS A 288 7.13 11.68 -2.78
N ALA A 289 7.73 10.85 -1.92
CA ALA A 289 9.16 10.61 -1.92
C ALA A 289 9.46 9.13 -2.19
N PRO A 290 10.47 8.81 -3.01
CA PRO A 290 10.82 7.43 -3.30
C PRO A 290 11.63 6.83 -2.14
N ILE A 291 11.31 5.58 -1.80
CA ILE A 291 12.03 4.78 -0.80
C ILE A 291 13.20 4.11 -1.53
N MET A 292 14.40 4.64 -1.34
CA MET A 292 15.60 4.27 -2.10
C MET A 292 16.76 3.96 -1.16
N ALA A 293 17.59 2.99 -1.51
CA ALA A 293 18.92 2.81 -0.92
C ALA A 293 19.94 2.44 -2.00
N GLY A 294 20.97 3.29 -2.15
CA GLY A 294 21.87 3.23 -3.30
C GLY A 294 21.07 3.33 -4.60
N ASN A 295 21.23 2.33 -5.48
CA ASN A 295 20.51 2.29 -6.75
C ASN A 295 19.12 1.66 -6.65
N LYS A 296 18.81 0.91 -5.58
CA LYS A 296 17.59 0.12 -5.48
C LYS A 296 16.39 0.95 -5.02
N ALA A 297 15.28 0.82 -5.75
CA ALA A 297 13.96 1.32 -5.35
C ALA A 297 13.17 0.24 -4.61
N PHE A 298 12.49 0.64 -3.53
CA PHE A 298 11.59 -0.23 -2.78
C PHE A 298 10.13 0.21 -2.86
N GLY A 299 9.86 1.48 -3.17
CA GLY A 299 8.51 2.03 -3.11
C GLY A 299 8.47 3.55 -2.98
N VAL A 300 7.41 4.09 -2.41
CA VAL A 300 7.24 5.51 -2.08
C VAL A 300 6.57 5.72 -0.73
N ILE A 301 6.85 6.86 -0.10
CA ILE A 301 6.03 7.44 0.97
C ILE A 301 5.23 8.58 0.36
N GLN A 302 3.92 8.62 0.62
CA GLN A 302 3.01 9.68 0.20
C GLN A 302 2.29 10.30 1.38
N LEU A 303 2.30 11.62 1.46
CA LEU A 303 1.44 12.40 2.35
C LEU A 303 0.50 13.27 1.51
N LEU A 304 -0.76 13.30 1.90
CA LEU A 304 -1.86 13.89 1.14
C LEU A 304 -2.58 14.90 2.02
N ASP A 305 -3.08 15.95 1.39
CA ASP A 305 -3.89 16.99 2.03
C ASP A 305 -3.22 17.58 3.25
N ARG A 306 -2.23 18.46 3.05
CA ARG A 306 -1.64 19.24 4.15
C ARG A 306 -2.75 19.84 5.02
N ASP A 307 -2.65 19.62 6.33
CA ASP A 307 -3.58 20.19 7.30
C ASP A 307 -3.35 21.70 7.36
N ALA A 308 -4.43 22.47 7.50
CA ALA A 308 -4.53 23.91 7.25
C ALA A 308 -4.59 24.29 5.74
N ARG A 309 -4.89 25.56 5.43
CA ARG A 309 -5.07 26.06 4.05
C ARG A 309 -3.75 26.23 3.28
N ASP A 310 -2.67 25.64 3.77
CA ASP A 310 -1.31 25.81 3.23
C ASP A 310 -0.87 24.56 2.45
N ASP A 311 0.09 24.76 1.55
CA ASP A 311 0.78 23.68 0.83
C ASP A 311 1.84 23.01 1.72
N PHE A 312 2.30 21.82 1.36
CA PHE A 312 3.50 21.24 1.98
C PHE A 312 4.70 22.16 1.70
N SER A 313 5.46 22.49 2.76
CA SER A 313 6.67 23.30 2.63
C SER A 313 7.83 22.50 2.03
N ALA A 314 8.92 23.19 1.65
CA ALA A 314 10.15 22.52 1.23
C ALA A 314 10.71 21.63 2.36
N ASP A 315 10.68 22.13 3.59
CA ASP A 315 11.10 21.41 4.79
C ASP A 315 10.27 20.14 5.03
N ASP A 316 8.94 20.21 4.82
CA ASP A 316 8.09 19.01 4.94
C ASP A 316 8.48 17.97 3.87
N ALA A 317 8.72 18.39 2.62
CA ALA A 317 9.16 17.50 1.56
C ALA A 317 10.54 16.88 1.85
N GLU A 318 11.45 17.65 2.43
CA GLU A 318 12.78 17.17 2.83
C GLU A 318 12.71 16.17 3.99
N LEU A 319 11.86 16.40 4.99
CA LEU A 319 11.61 15.43 6.06
C LEU A 319 11.07 14.11 5.50
N VAL A 320 10.07 14.16 4.61
CA VAL A 320 9.50 12.94 3.98
C VAL A 320 10.57 12.20 3.17
N LEU A 321 11.43 12.93 2.43
CA LEU A 321 12.53 12.33 1.67
C LEU A 321 13.57 11.66 2.58
N ASN A 322 13.99 12.32 3.65
CA ASN A 322 14.98 11.77 4.57
C ASN A 322 14.41 10.56 5.32
N THR A 323 13.12 10.58 5.69
CA THR A 323 12.43 9.40 6.22
C THR A 323 12.37 8.25 5.21
N ALA A 324 12.06 8.54 3.94
CA ALA A 324 12.03 7.52 2.88
C ALA A 324 13.41 6.89 2.66
N ARG A 325 14.49 7.68 2.74
CA ARG A 325 15.88 7.19 2.70
C ARG A 325 16.20 6.30 3.91
N ARG A 326 15.80 6.70 5.11
CA ARG A 326 16.02 5.90 6.32
C ARG A 326 15.31 4.54 6.24
N LEU A 327 14.07 4.53 5.77
CA LEU A 327 13.32 3.29 5.54
C LEU A 327 13.97 2.44 4.44
N GLY A 328 14.43 3.05 3.35
CA GLY A 328 15.17 2.35 2.29
C GLY A 328 16.44 1.66 2.81
N SER A 329 17.23 2.37 3.62
CA SER A 329 18.43 1.80 4.25
C SER A 329 18.11 0.62 5.18
N HIS A 330 17.01 0.71 5.93
CA HIS A 330 16.52 -0.40 6.73
C HIS A 330 16.17 -1.60 5.82
N PHE A 331 15.39 -1.43 4.76
CA PHE A 331 15.09 -2.54 3.85
C PHE A 331 16.31 -3.14 3.17
N LEU A 332 17.31 -2.32 2.81
CA LEU A 332 18.55 -2.81 2.23
C LEU A 332 19.32 -3.71 3.22
N SER A 333 19.31 -3.39 4.52
CA SER A 333 19.99 -4.20 5.54
C SER A 333 19.32 -5.55 5.79
N LEU A 334 18.03 -5.68 5.47
CA LEU A 334 17.29 -6.95 5.57
C LEU A 334 17.60 -7.93 4.42
N LEU A 335 18.12 -7.42 3.30
CA LEU A 335 18.45 -8.26 2.15
C LEU A 335 19.70 -9.11 2.45
N PRO A 336 19.75 -10.36 1.97
CA PRO A 336 20.96 -11.16 2.09
C PRO A 336 22.13 -10.47 1.37
N PRO A 337 23.36 -10.57 1.90
CA PRO A 337 24.53 -10.04 1.22
C PRO A 337 24.65 -10.65 -0.18
N LYS A 338 25.01 -9.83 -1.17
CA LYS A 338 25.34 -10.33 -2.52
C LYS A 338 26.53 -11.29 -2.39
N ALA A 339 26.34 -12.53 -2.85
CA ALA A 339 27.37 -13.56 -2.90
C ALA A 339 28.48 -13.23 -3.90
#